data_AF-A0A318TNT2-F1
#
_entry.id   AF-A0A318TNT2-F1
#
_cell.length_a   1.000
_cell.length_b   1.000
_cell.length_c   1.000
_cell.angle_alpha   90.00
_cell.angle_beta   90.00
_cell.angle_gamma   90.00
#
_symmetry.space_group_name_H-M   'P 1'
#
loop_
_entity.id
_entity.type
_entity.pdbx_description
1 polymer ?
#
loop_
_entity_poly.entity_id
_entity_poly.type
_entity_poly.pdbx_seq_one_letter_code
_entity_poly.pdbx_strand_id
1 'polypeptide(L)'
;MTVLPVLGMLTASLLLGLYLVLAFLRRERKSVIIGVHLLLGMGGLELLIMLMRGTPAGAPESTGQLGIAAAALFGIAMFTGLTGAMIARRSAMSANIVVATHSSFGAAGFVLFLLWLANM
;
A
#
# COMPACT_ATOMS: atom_id res chain seq x y z
N MET A 1 -8.03 -16.66 -8.26
CA MET A 1 -6.67 -16.04 -8.27
C MET A 1 -5.90 -16.60 -7.09
N THR A 2 -4.59 -16.82 -7.18
CA THR A 2 -3.82 -17.30 -6.01
C THR A 2 -3.40 -16.13 -5.12
N VAL A 3 -3.14 -16.39 -3.84
CA VAL A 3 -2.68 -15.36 -2.87
C VAL A 3 -1.26 -14.87 -3.19
N LEU A 4 -0.43 -15.72 -3.81
CA LEU A 4 1.00 -15.45 -4.07
C LEU A 4 1.27 -14.14 -4.83
N PRO A 5 0.62 -13.85 -5.97
CA PRO A 5 0.79 -12.58 -6.68
C PRO A 5 0.45 -11.36 -5.82
N VAL A 6 -0.63 -11.42 -5.03
CA VAL A 6 -1.06 -10.33 -4.14
C VAL A 6 -0.02 -10.10 -3.05
N LEU A 7 0.40 -11.17 -2.37
CA LEU A 7 1.41 -11.12 -1.32
C LEU A 7 2.74 -10.60 -1.85
N GLY A 8 3.22 -11.10 -2.98
CA GLY A 8 4.46 -10.66 -3.60
C GLY A 8 4.44 -9.19 -3.96
N MET A 9 3.35 -8.71 -4.56
CA MET A 9 3.25 -7.33 -5.03
C MET A 9 3.12 -6.33 -3.88
N LEU A 10 2.31 -6.63 -2.86
CA LEU A 10 2.19 -5.80 -1.67
C LEU A 10 3.47 -5.80 -0.82
N THR A 11 4.17 -6.94 -0.73
CA THR A 11 5.47 -7.03 -0.04
C THR A 11 6.53 -6.20 -0.76
N ALA A 12 6.63 -6.31 -2.10
CA ALA A 12 7.54 -5.50 -2.89
C ALA A 12 7.23 -4.00 -2.75
N SER A 13 5.94 -3.63 -2.76
CA SER A 13 5.50 -2.25 -2.53
C SER A 13 5.91 -1.74 -1.15
N LEU A 14 5.69 -2.52 -0.09
CA LEU A 14 6.08 -2.17 1.29
C LEU A 14 7.59 -1.98 1.41
N LEU A 15 8.39 -2.93 0.93
CA LEU A 15 9.85 -2.86 1.00
C LEU A 15 10.37 -1.63 0.25
N LEU A 16 9.82 -1.34 -0.93
CA LEU A 16 10.17 -0.15 -1.69
C LEU A 16 9.75 1.14 -0.97
N GLY A 17 8.58 1.14 -0.31
CA GLY A 17 8.11 2.25 0.52
C GLY A 17 9.05 2.53 1.70
N LEU A 18 9.50 1.49 2.41
CA LEU A 18 10.48 1.61 3.49
C LEU A 18 11.82 2.16 2.98
N TYR A 19 12.29 1.67 1.83
CA TYR A 19 13.46 2.23 1.17
C TYR A 19 13.29 3.71 0.83
N LEU A 20 12.11 4.11 0.31
CA LEU A 20 11.80 5.50 -0.02
C LEU A 20 11.72 6.40 1.23
N VAL A 21 11.27 5.89 2.38
CA VAL A 21 11.35 6.61 3.66
C VAL A 21 12.80 6.88 4.04
N LEU A 22 13.68 5.89 3.91
CA LEU A 22 15.12 6.07 4.16
C LEU A 22 15.74 7.10 3.18
N ALA A 23 15.41 7.01 1.89
CA ALA A 23 15.85 7.97 0.88
C ALA A 23 15.30 9.38 1.16
N PHE A 24 14.07 9.49 1.68
CA PHE A 24 13.47 10.75 2.10
C PHE A 24 14.28 11.40 3.24
N LEU A 25 14.66 10.62 4.26
CA LEU A 25 15.48 11.08 5.38
C LEU A 25 16.88 11.51 4.93
N ARG A 26 17.47 10.79 3.96
CA ARG A 26 18.76 11.12 3.34
C ARG A 26 18.70 12.27 2.33
N ARG A 27 17.51 12.74 1.96
CA ARG A 27 17.26 13.72 0.90
C ARG A 27 17.72 13.26 -0.51
N GLU A 28 17.73 11.94 -0.75
CA GLU A 28 18.19 11.30 -2.00
C GLU A 28 17.01 10.79 -2.86
N ARG A 29 16.00 11.62 -3.07
CA ARG A 29 14.75 11.17 -3.71
C ARG A 29 14.93 11.01 -5.22
N LYS A 30 14.50 9.87 -5.76
CA LYS A 30 14.51 9.57 -7.21
C LYS A 30 13.08 9.37 -7.72
N SER A 31 12.64 10.23 -8.63
CA SER A 31 11.27 10.22 -9.16
C SER A 31 10.87 8.89 -9.82
N VAL A 32 11.83 8.23 -10.48
CA VAL A 32 11.60 6.91 -11.11
C VAL A 32 11.20 5.86 -10.07
N ILE A 33 11.91 5.82 -8.93
CA ILE A 33 11.65 4.84 -7.87
C ILE A 33 10.29 5.11 -7.21
N ILE A 34 9.93 6.38 -7.04
CA ILE A 34 8.60 6.77 -6.55
C ILE A 34 7.51 6.30 -7.54
N GLY A 35 7.73 6.45 -8.84
CA GLY A 35 6.82 5.95 -9.87
C GLY A 35 6.64 4.43 -9.82
N VAL A 36 7.72 3.67 -9.61
CA VAL A 36 7.64 2.21 -9.42
C VAL A 36 6.84 1.85 -8.17
N HIS A 37 7.06 2.56 -7.06
CA HIS A 37 6.28 2.35 -5.83
C HIS A 37 4.79 2.63 -6.03
N LEU A 38 4.45 3.69 -6.77
CA LEU A 38 3.07 4.01 -7.13
C LEU A 38 2.41 2.87 -7.92
N LEU A 39 3.09 2.35 -8.94
CA LEU A 39 2.58 1.25 -9.77
C LEU A 39 2.40 -0.05 -8.97
N LEU A 40 3.37 -0.38 -8.10
CA LEU A 40 3.28 -1.54 -7.21
C LEU A 40 2.12 -1.38 -6.21
N GLY A 41 1.93 -0.19 -5.64
CA GLY A 41 0.82 0.11 -4.75
C GLY A 41 -0.55 -0.01 -5.44
N MET A 42 -0.71 0.62 -6.61
CA MET A 42 -1.95 0.53 -7.39
C MET A 42 -2.29 -0.89 -7.80
N GLY A 43 -1.34 -1.57 -8.42
CA GLY A 43 -1.57 -2.92 -8.89
C GLY A 43 -1.77 -3.90 -7.72
N GLY A 44 -1.03 -3.74 -6.62
CA GLY A 44 -1.19 -4.58 -5.43
C GLY A 44 -2.58 -4.41 -4.80
N LEU A 45 -3.09 -3.18 -4.72
CA LEU A 45 -4.45 -2.89 -4.26
C LEU A 45 -5.51 -3.47 -5.20
N GLU A 46 -5.34 -3.32 -6.51
CA GLU A 46 -6.25 -3.92 -7.51
C GLU A 46 -6.31 -5.45 -7.35
N LEU A 47 -5.15 -6.11 -7.27
CA LEU A 47 -5.07 -7.56 -7.07
C LEU A 47 -5.70 -8.00 -5.74
N LEU A 48 -5.53 -7.22 -4.67
CA LEU A 48 -6.19 -7.47 -3.38
C LEU A 48 -7.72 -7.39 -3.52
N ILE A 49 -8.24 -6.35 -4.17
CA ILE A 49 -9.69 -6.20 -4.39
C ILE A 49 -10.23 -7.36 -5.23
N MET A 50 -9.50 -7.79 -6.26
CA MET A 50 -9.90 -8.93 -7.08
C MET A 50 -9.86 -10.25 -6.30
N LEU A 51 -8.88 -10.43 -5.41
CA LEU A 51 -8.83 -11.59 -4.51
C LEU A 51 -10.05 -11.63 -3.58
N MET A 52 -10.42 -10.49 -2.99
CA MET A 52 -11.57 -10.37 -2.09
C MET A 52 -12.91 -10.61 -2.82
N ARG A 53 -13.05 -10.13 -4.06
CA ARG A 53 -14.27 -10.27 -4.85
C ARG A 53 -14.45 -11.65 -5.47
N GLY A 54 -13.38 -12.44 -5.56
CA GLY A 54 -13.36 -13.67 -6.33
C GLY A 54 -13.30 -13.41 -7.84
N THR A 55 -13.05 -14.48 -8.60
CA THR A 55 -13.04 -14.44 -10.08
C THR A 55 -14.34 -15.04 -10.62
N PRO A 56 -14.81 -14.73 -11.84
CA PRO A 56 -16.02 -15.34 -12.41
C PRO A 56 -16.03 -16.88 -12.40
N ALA A 57 -14.85 -17.51 -12.38
CA ALA A 57 -14.65 -18.96 -12.35
C ALA A 57 -14.40 -19.54 -10.93
N GLY A 58 -14.50 -18.75 -9.85
CA GLY A 58 -14.20 -19.21 -8.49
C GLY A 58 -14.96 -18.43 -7.42
N ALA A 59 -15.21 -19.09 -6.28
CA ALA A 59 -15.85 -18.42 -5.14
C ALA A 59 -14.96 -17.29 -4.57
N PRO A 60 -15.56 -16.22 -4.03
CA PRO A 60 -14.80 -15.22 -3.28
C PRO A 60 -14.16 -15.84 -2.04
N GLU A 61 -12.96 -15.36 -1.71
CA GLU A 61 -12.34 -15.70 -0.45
C GLU A 61 -13.10 -15.05 0.72
N SER A 62 -13.16 -15.76 1.87
CA SER A 62 -13.74 -15.21 3.09
C SER A 62 -12.93 -13.99 3.53
N THR A 63 -13.42 -12.80 3.17
CA THR A 63 -12.68 -11.56 3.37
C THR A 63 -12.70 -11.11 4.83
N GLY A 64 -13.81 -11.38 5.54
CA GLY A 64 -14.02 -10.95 6.92
C GLY A 64 -13.82 -9.44 7.13
N GLN A 65 -13.76 -9.01 8.39
CA GLN A 65 -13.51 -7.59 8.72
C GLN A 65 -12.04 -7.20 8.48
N LEU A 66 -11.09 -8.13 8.64
CA LEU A 66 -9.66 -7.87 8.49
C LEU A 66 -9.27 -7.56 7.04
N GLY A 67 -9.78 -8.32 6.06
CA GLY A 67 -9.52 -8.04 4.65
C GLY A 67 -10.12 -6.72 4.19
N ILE A 68 -11.33 -6.39 4.64
CA ILE A 68 -11.98 -5.08 4.36
C ILE A 68 -11.15 -3.94 4.96
N ALA A 69 -10.74 -4.07 6.22
CA ALA A 69 -9.92 -3.06 6.89
C ALA A 69 -8.56 -2.87 6.20
N ALA A 70 -7.90 -3.97 5.82
CA ALA A 70 -6.63 -3.91 5.08
C ALA A 70 -6.78 -3.15 3.75
N ALA A 71 -7.79 -3.50 2.94
CA ALA A 71 -8.06 -2.82 1.68
C ALA A 71 -8.40 -1.33 1.87
N ALA A 72 -9.16 -0.99 2.91
CA ALA A 72 -9.47 0.40 3.24
C ALA A 72 -8.22 1.20 3.61
N LEU A 73 -7.34 0.65 4.46
CA LEU A 73 -6.09 1.31 4.85
C LEU A 73 -5.13 1.46 3.66
N PHE A 74 -5.03 0.47 2.78
CA PHE A 74 -4.28 0.62 1.53
C PHE A 74 -4.88 1.68 0.60
N GLY A 75 -6.21 1.76 0.51
CA GLY A 75 -6.89 2.84 -0.21
C GLY A 75 -6.53 4.21 0.35
N ILE A 76 -6.59 4.40 1.67
CA ILE A 76 -6.20 5.64 2.35
C ILE A 76 -4.71 5.95 2.10
N ALA A 77 -3.83 4.96 2.23
CA ALA A 77 -2.42 5.11 1.94
C ALA A 77 -2.20 5.58 0.49
N MET A 78 -2.88 4.98 -0.49
CA MET A 78 -2.81 5.37 -1.89
C MET A 78 -3.27 6.83 -2.11
N PHE A 79 -4.41 7.22 -1.54
CA PHE A 79 -4.93 8.59 -1.64
C PHE A 79 -3.98 9.61 -0.99
N THR A 80 -3.46 9.32 0.20
CA THR A 80 -2.53 10.21 0.91
C THR A 80 -1.18 10.31 0.19
N GLY A 81 -0.70 9.25 -0.46
CA GLY A 81 0.49 9.29 -1.30
C GLY A 81 0.32 10.16 -2.54
N LEU A 82 -0.80 10.01 -3.24
CA LEU A 82 -1.07 10.74 -4.49
C LEU A 82 -1.34 12.23 -4.24
N THR A 83 -2.20 12.55 -3.28
CA THR A 83 -2.55 13.95 -2.93
C THR A 83 -1.45 14.62 -2.09
N GLY A 84 -0.68 13.83 -1.34
CA GLY A 84 0.42 14.28 -0.51
C GLY A 84 1.51 15.01 -1.28
N ALA A 85 1.72 14.67 -2.56
CA ALA A 85 2.69 15.37 -3.42
C ALA A 85 2.36 16.86 -3.63
N MET A 86 1.09 17.26 -3.53
CA MET A 86 0.66 18.66 -3.60
C MET A 86 0.86 19.37 -2.25
N ILE A 87 0.60 18.67 -1.15
CA ILE A 87 0.67 19.21 0.22
C ILE A 87 2.12 19.33 0.71
N ALA A 88 2.96 18.34 0.38
CA ALA A 88 4.35 18.24 0.81
C ALA A 88 5.26 19.33 0.23
N ARG A 89 4.81 20.05 -0.81
CA ARG A 89 5.55 21.18 -1.40
C ARG A 89 5.46 22.46 -0.55
N ARG A 90 4.54 22.52 0.41
CA ARG A 90 4.27 23.74 1.20
C ARG A 90 5.31 23.99 2.29
N SER A 91 5.82 22.96 2.95
CA SER A 91 6.86 23.08 3.97
C SER A 91 7.53 21.73 4.27
N ALA A 92 8.69 21.77 4.94
CA ALA A 92 9.33 20.54 5.45
C ALA A 92 8.43 19.79 6.44
N MET A 93 7.68 20.51 7.29
CA MET A 93 6.73 19.92 8.23
C MET A 93 5.59 19.20 7.49
N SER A 94 5.03 19.80 6.44
CA SER A 94 3.96 19.15 5.68
C SER A 94 4.46 17.90 4.95
N ALA A 95 5.68 17.91 4.43
CA ALA A 95 6.31 16.72 3.85
C ALA A 95 6.48 15.60 4.88
N ASN A 96 6.93 15.92 6.10
CA ASN A 96 7.08 14.94 7.18
C ASN A 96 5.72 14.33 7.59
N ILE A 97 4.68 15.16 7.73
CA ILE A 97 3.33 14.70 8.05
C ILE A 97 2.81 13.76 6.96
N VAL A 98 2.94 14.13 5.69
CA VAL A 98 2.50 13.31 4.57
C VAL A 98 3.19 11.95 4.57
N VAL A 99 4.52 11.92 4.71
CA VAL A 99 5.29 10.67 4.72
C VAL A 99 4.92 9.80 5.92
N ALA A 100 4.80 10.37 7.11
CA ALA A 100 4.41 9.64 8.32
C ALA A 100 3.02 9.03 8.17
N THR A 101 2.03 9.82 7.73
CA THR A 101 0.65 9.36 7.53
C THR A 101 0.57 8.26 6.47
N HIS A 102 1.16 8.49 5.30
CA HIS A 102 1.14 7.53 4.19
C HIS A 102 1.79 6.19 4.58
N SER A 103 2.99 6.24 5.16
CA SER A 103 3.72 5.04 5.58
C SER A 103 3.03 4.30 6.72
N SER A 104 2.43 5.01 7.68
CA SER A 104 1.70 4.39 8.79
C SER A 104 0.47 3.63 8.30
N PHE A 105 -0.33 4.23 7.40
CA PHE A 105 -1.49 3.56 6.82
C PHE A 105 -1.08 2.36 5.95
N GLY A 106 -0.03 2.50 5.15
CA GLY A 106 0.49 1.41 4.32
C GLY A 106 0.98 0.22 5.17
N ALA A 107 1.75 0.48 6.22
CA ALA A 107 2.26 -0.55 7.12
C ALA A 107 1.12 -1.22 7.91
N ALA A 108 0.18 -0.44 8.45
CA ALA A 108 -0.98 -0.99 9.17
C ALA A 108 -1.86 -1.84 8.24
N GLY A 109 -2.13 -1.38 7.02
CA GLY A 109 -2.85 -2.15 6.01
C GLY A 109 -2.15 -3.47 5.69
N PHE A 110 -0.82 -3.47 5.58
CA PHE A 110 -0.05 -4.69 5.34
C PHE A 110 -0.09 -5.68 6.52
N VAL A 111 -0.02 -5.20 7.76
CA VAL A 111 -0.17 -6.05 8.95
C VAL A 111 -1.57 -6.68 8.99
N LEU A 112 -2.63 -5.91 8.75
CA LEU A 112 -4.00 -6.45 8.71
C LEU A 112 -4.18 -7.43 7.56
N PHE A 113 -3.54 -7.19 6.42
CA PHE A 113 -3.53 -8.14 5.30
C PHE A 113 -2.87 -9.46 5.68
N LEU A 114 -1.70 -9.45 6.32
CA LEU A 114 -1.05 -10.69 6.80
C LEU A 114 -1.89 -11.41 7.85
N LEU A 115 -2.52 -10.67 8.77
CA LEU A 115 -3.41 -11.26 9.76
C LEU A 115 -4.63 -11.89 9.09
N TRP A 116 -5.21 -11.24 8.09
CA TRP A 116 -6.29 -11.82 7.30
C TRP A 116 -5.84 -13.13 6.64
N LEU A 117 -4.72 -13.13 5.91
CA LEU A 117 -4.17 -14.34 5.27
C LEU A 117 -3.90 -15.48 6.26
N ALA A 118 -3.48 -15.17 7.48
CA ALA A 118 -3.21 -16.18 8.51
C ALA A 118 -4.49 -16.77 9.14
N ASN A 119 -5.65 -16.13 8.94
CA ASN A 119 -6.96 -16.53 9.48
C ASN A 119 -7.94 -16.99 8.37
N MET A 120 -7.45 -17.17 7.15
CA MET A 120 -8.21 -17.72 6.02
C MET A 120 -8.23 -19.25 6.03
#